data_AF-A0A7S0NNU3-F1
#
_entry.id   AF-A0A7S0NNU3-F1
#
_cell.length_a   1.000
_cell.length_b   1.000
_cell.length_c   1.000
_cell.angle_alpha   90.00
_cell.angle_beta   90.00
_cell.angle_gamma   90.00
#
_symmetry.space_group_name_H-M   'P 1'
#
loop_
_entity.id
_entity.type
_entity.pdbx_description
1 polymer ?
#
loop_
_entity_poly.entity_id
_entity_poly.type
_entity_poly.pdbx_seq_one_letter_code
_entity_poly.pdbx_strand_id
1 'polypeptide(L)'
;AALIAPLRATCAVQQPPPSLDGSLRACSSNGILFADADGCLCFDCWTGDVCSERVDESECTIAATSGTPYIFEKYWVDHPEPSITILPSYHLGYGDAMPQLEAAIRELHALAGNAITDDRHIVIGLGSTEIINAALYALASTPHAADGPAAVWSRAPYYGWYPQPTGYFSSTLFEWADSESAPV
;
A
#
# COMPACT_ATOMS: atom_id res chain seq x y z
N ALA A 1 53.29 -6.08 20.75
CA ALA A 1 52.54 -4.81 20.83
C ALA A 1 51.90 -4.59 19.47
N ALA A 2 50.59 -4.83 19.35
CA ALA A 2 49.80 -4.46 18.18
C ALA A 2 48.73 -3.48 18.67
N LEU A 3 48.84 -2.23 18.22
CA LEU A 3 47.94 -1.14 18.56
C LEU A 3 46.61 -1.36 17.81
N ILE A 4 45.54 -1.65 18.56
CA ILE A 4 44.18 -1.62 18.03
C ILE A 4 43.78 -0.14 17.95
N ALA A 5 43.71 0.41 16.74
CA ALA A 5 43.20 1.76 16.52
C ALA A 5 41.68 1.78 16.75
N PRO A 6 41.12 2.79 17.42
CA PRO A 6 39.68 2.90 17.60
C PRO A 6 39.02 3.25 16.25
N LEU A 7 38.08 2.42 15.78
CA LEU A 7 37.18 2.81 14.70
C LEU A 7 36.32 3.98 15.19
N ARG A 8 36.55 5.17 14.63
CA ARG A 8 35.60 6.27 14.72
C ARG A 8 34.51 6.04 13.69
N ALA A 9 33.38 5.49 14.11
CA ALA A 9 32.15 5.58 13.33
C ALA A 9 31.59 7.00 13.50
N THR A 10 31.74 7.83 12.48
CA THR A 10 30.97 9.08 12.38
C THR A 10 29.58 8.73 11.88
N CYS A 11 28.56 8.81 12.76
CA CYS A 11 27.18 8.91 12.31
C CYS A 11 27.03 10.25 11.60
N ALA A 12 26.97 10.22 10.27
CA ALA A 12 26.50 11.38 9.53
C ALA A 12 25.00 11.51 9.80
N VAL A 13 24.58 12.64 10.37
CA VAL A 13 23.19 13.07 10.27
C VAL A 13 22.95 13.27 8.78
N GLN A 14 22.13 12.43 8.16
CA GLN A 14 21.67 12.65 6.80
C GLN A 14 21.08 14.06 6.78
N GLN A 15 21.67 14.95 5.99
CA GLN A 15 21.08 16.27 5.76
C GLN A 15 19.64 16.04 5.26
N PRO A 16 18.66 16.86 5.68
CA PRO A 16 17.34 16.80 5.07
C PRO A 16 17.52 16.89 3.55
N PRO A 17 16.82 16.06 2.76
CA PRO A 17 17.07 16.01 1.32
C PRO A 17 16.89 17.41 0.71
N PRO A 18 17.74 17.79 -0.25
CA PRO A 18 17.60 19.07 -0.93
C PRO A 18 16.26 19.12 -1.67
N SER A 19 15.48 20.16 -1.38
CA SER A 19 14.43 20.79 -2.20
C SER A 19 13.88 20.02 -3.41
N LEU A 20 12.57 19.70 -3.37
CA LEU A 20 11.72 19.21 -4.49
C LEU A 20 12.27 17.97 -5.19
N ASP A 21 11.68 16.82 -4.85
CA ASP A 21 11.91 15.54 -5.50
C ASP A 21 12.12 15.73 -7.02
N GLY A 22 13.34 15.43 -7.46
CA GLY A 22 13.78 15.60 -8.84
C GLY A 22 13.29 14.49 -9.75
N SER A 23 12.64 13.45 -9.22
CA SER A 23 12.18 12.26 -9.94
C SER A 23 11.43 12.60 -11.22
N LEU A 24 10.39 13.42 -11.12
CA LEU A 24 9.60 13.88 -12.27
C LEU A 24 10.42 14.71 -13.24
N ARG A 25 11.25 15.63 -12.74
CA ARG A 25 12.08 16.51 -13.59
C ARG A 25 13.15 15.73 -14.34
N ALA A 26 13.73 14.70 -13.74
CA ALA A 26 14.71 13.81 -14.36
C ALA A 26 14.13 13.07 -15.56
N CYS A 27 12.82 12.81 -15.55
CA CYS A 27 12.09 12.08 -16.58
C CYS A 27 11.17 12.98 -17.41
N SER A 28 11.59 14.23 -17.67
CA SER A 28 10.88 15.19 -18.51
C SER A 28 9.42 15.48 -18.09
N SER A 29 9.07 15.20 -16.82
CA SER A 29 7.70 15.22 -16.29
C SER A 29 6.72 14.28 -17.01
N ASN A 30 7.25 13.31 -17.75
CA ASN A 30 6.52 12.30 -18.52
C ASN A 30 6.84 10.88 -18.03
N GLY A 31 7.43 10.78 -16.85
CA GLY A 31 7.81 9.55 -16.19
C GLY A 31 8.35 9.86 -14.81
N ILE A 32 8.77 8.80 -14.13
CA ILE A 32 9.22 8.85 -12.74
C ILE A 32 10.55 8.12 -12.64
N LEU A 33 11.51 8.71 -11.93
CA LEU A 33 12.74 8.04 -11.51
C LEU A 33 12.61 7.65 -10.03
N PHE A 34 12.43 6.35 -9.78
CA PHE A 34 12.45 5.83 -8.41
C PHE A 34 13.89 5.72 -7.90
N ALA A 35 14.07 5.81 -6.58
CA ALA A 35 15.40 5.82 -5.96
C ALA A 35 16.19 4.52 -6.21
N ASP A 36 15.50 3.41 -6.45
CA ASP A 36 16.03 2.07 -6.71
C ASP A 36 15.94 1.65 -8.18
N ALA A 37 15.49 2.53 -9.08
CA ALA A 37 15.40 2.26 -10.50
C ALA A 37 16.69 2.66 -11.24
N ASP A 38 17.10 1.82 -12.20
CA ASP A 38 18.24 2.08 -13.08
C ASP A 38 17.92 3.08 -14.23
N GLY A 39 16.68 3.57 -14.31
CA GLY A 39 16.22 4.50 -15.34
C GLY A 39 14.80 4.98 -15.13
N CYS A 40 14.36 5.92 -15.97
CA CYS A 40 13.01 6.45 -15.90
C CYS A 40 11.95 5.41 -16.27
N LEU A 41 10.90 5.31 -15.45
CA LEU A 41 9.66 4.64 -15.81
C LEU A 41 8.73 5.65 -16.48
N CYS A 42 8.58 5.55 -17.80
CA CYS A 42 7.77 6.47 -18.58
C CYS A 42 6.27 6.20 -18.43
N PHE A 43 5.50 7.29 -18.43
CA PHE A 43 4.05 7.21 -18.57
C PHE A 43 3.67 6.73 -19.97
N ASP A 44 2.44 6.23 -20.09
CA ASP A 44 1.89 5.77 -21.35
C ASP A 44 2.16 6.79 -22.47
N CYS A 45 2.59 6.26 -23.62
CA CYS A 45 2.91 7.02 -24.83
C CYS A 45 4.14 7.93 -24.76
N TRP A 46 4.98 7.78 -23.74
CA TRP A 46 6.32 8.36 -23.67
C TRP A 46 7.39 7.28 -23.62
N THR A 47 8.57 7.59 -24.17
CA THR A 47 9.70 6.67 -24.27
C THR A 47 11.04 7.41 -24.25
N GLY A 48 12.14 6.65 -24.33
CA GLY A 48 13.51 7.11 -24.22
C GLY A 48 14.00 7.18 -22.76
N ASP A 49 15.31 7.32 -22.59
CA ASP A 49 15.99 7.22 -21.28
C ASP A 49 15.46 8.21 -20.23
N VAL A 50 14.90 9.34 -20.68
CA VAL A 50 14.35 10.41 -19.84
C VAL A 50 12.89 10.76 -20.18
N CYS A 51 12.17 9.87 -20.88
CA CYS A 51 10.76 10.03 -21.25
C CYS A 51 10.43 11.30 -22.04
N SER A 52 11.38 11.80 -22.83
CA SER A 52 11.20 13.01 -23.65
C SER A 52 10.59 12.73 -25.02
N GLU A 53 10.60 11.47 -25.46
CA GLU A 53 10.18 11.07 -26.80
C GLU A 53 8.73 10.58 -26.75
N ARG A 54 7.93 10.97 -27.75
CA ARG A 54 6.56 10.45 -27.89
C ARG A 54 6.57 9.16 -28.69
N VAL A 55 5.82 8.18 -28.20
CA VAL A 55 5.46 7.00 -28.99
C VAL A 55 4.55 7.44 -30.14
N ASP A 56 4.67 6.78 -31.29
CA ASP A 56 3.80 7.05 -32.45
C ASP A 56 2.32 6.87 -32.06
N GLU A 57 1.45 7.73 -32.57
CA GLU A 57 0.02 7.71 -32.22
C GLU A 57 -0.67 6.38 -32.56
N SER A 58 -0.21 5.70 -33.62
CA SER A 58 -0.76 4.39 -34.00
C SER A 58 -0.33 3.26 -33.08
N GLU A 59 0.71 3.47 -32.28
CA GLU A 59 1.27 2.50 -31.32
C GLU A 59 1.00 2.90 -29.85
N CYS A 60 0.59 4.15 -29.61
CA CYS A 60 0.25 4.70 -28.30
C CYS A 60 -1.04 4.07 -27.75
N THR A 61 -0.92 3.29 -26.67
CA THR A 61 -2.05 2.75 -25.91
C THR A 61 -2.02 3.30 -24.50
N ILE A 62 -3.14 3.91 -24.08
CA ILE A 62 -3.33 4.37 -22.69
C ILE A 62 -3.96 3.23 -21.89
N ALA A 63 -3.24 2.74 -20.89
CA ALA A 63 -3.60 1.59 -20.06
C ALA A 63 -4.26 2.03 -18.74
N ALA A 64 -5.55 2.40 -18.81
CA ALA A 64 -6.35 2.74 -17.63
C ALA A 64 -6.97 1.50 -16.94
N THR A 65 -6.24 0.38 -16.90
CA THR A 65 -6.75 -0.92 -16.39
C THR A 65 -6.34 -1.21 -14.95
N SER A 66 -5.37 -0.47 -14.41
CA SER A 66 -4.92 -0.61 -13.02
C SER A 66 -5.55 0.46 -12.11
N GLY A 67 -5.61 0.16 -10.81
CA GLY A 67 -5.96 1.13 -9.77
C GLY A 67 -4.73 1.85 -9.18
N THR A 68 -3.59 1.86 -9.87
CA THR A 68 -2.35 2.45 -9.36
C THR A 68 -2.53 3.96 -9.23
N PRO A 69 -2.38 4.55 -8.03
CA PRO A 69 -2.87 5.89 -7.76
C PRO A 69 -1.82 6.97 -8.09
N TYR A 70 -1.26 6.94 -9.30
CA TYR A 70 -0.25 7.91 -9.77
C TYR A 70 -0.71 9.36 -9.67
N ILE A 71 -2.03 9.61 -9.69
CA ILE A 71 -2.61 10.94 -9.57
C ILE A 71 -2.18 11.71 -8.31
N PHE A 72 -1.84 11.02 -7.22
CA PHE A 72 -1.41 11.67 -5.97
C PHE A 72 0.10 11.97 -5.93
N GLU A 73 0.88 11.50 -6.89
CA GLU A 73 2.33 11.65 -6.88
C GLU A 73 2.75 13.13 -6.82
N LYS A 74 2.19 13.96 -7.71
CA LYS A 74 2.50 15.39 -7.73
C LYS A 74 2.22 16.06 -6.39
N TYR A 75 1.14 15.66 -5.70
CA TYR A 75 0.84 16.20 -4.37
C TYR A 75 1.97 15.91 -3.39
N TRP A 76 2.48 14.67 -3.36
CA TRP A 76 3.58 14.29 -2.46
C TRP A 76 4.92 14.93 -2.84
N VAL A 77 5.20 15.11 -4.13
CA VAL A 77 6.39 15.84 -4.62
C VAL A 77 6.35 17.32 -4.20
N ASP A 78 5.19 17.96 -4.34
CA ASP A 78 5.00 19.38 -4.00
C ASP A 78 4.95 19.61 -2.48
N HIS A 79 4.68 18.56 -1.68
CA HIS A 79 4.60 18.62 -0.22
C HIS A 79 5.58 17.61 0.40
N PRO A 80 6.90 17.91 0.44
CA PRO A 80 7.91 17.00 0.97
C PRO A 80 7.97 16.97 2.51
N GLU A 81 7.24 17.85 3.19
CA GLU A 81 7.19 17.96 4.65
C GLU A 81 6.72 16.70 5.42
N PRO A 82 5.72 15.92 4.94
CA PRO A 82 5.36 14.65 5.54
C PRO A 82 6.43 13.60 5.21
N SER A 83 7.46 13.55 6.06
CA SER A 83 8.46 12.49 6.06
C SER A 83 8.19 11.50 7.18
N ILE A 84 8.34 10.20 6.91
CA ILE A 84 8.30 9.16 7.94
C ILE A 84 9.72 9.00 8.48
N THR A 85 9.97 9.52 9.68
CA THR A 85 11.21 9.27 10.42
C THR A 85 10.95 8.29 11.55
N ILE A 86 11.46 7.07 11.42
CA ILE A 86 11.39 6.06 12.47
C ILE A 86 12.70 6.11 13.25
N LEU A 87 12.63 6.44 14.54
CA LEU A 87 13.82 6.35 15.40
C LEU A 87 14.20 4.87 15.57
N PRO A 88 15.50 4.51 15.55
CA PRO A 88 15.93 3.12 15.78
C PRO A 88 15.45 2.52 17.09
N SER A 89 15.12 3.34 18.09
CA SER A 89 14.51 2.90 19.35
C SER A 89 13.11 2.29 19.20
N TYR A 90 12.43 2.51 18.06
CA TYR A 90 11.17 1.86 17.72
C TYR A 90 11.35 0.42 17.20
N HIS A 91 12.58 -0.08 17.08
CA HIS A 91 12.86 -1.52 17.04
C HIS A 91 12.59 -2.14 18.42
N LEU A 92 11.34 -2.04 18.87
CA LEU A 92 10.77 -2.91 19.87
C LEU A 92 10.72 -4.30 19.22
N GLY A 93 10.95 -5.37 19.97
CA GLY A 93 10.92 -6.74 19.43
C GLY A 93 9.55 -7.10 18.83
N TYR A 94 9.23 -8.39 18.71
CA TYR A 94 7.91 -8.85 18.23
C TYR A 94 6.71 -8.48 19.15
N GLY A 95 6.85 -7.49 20.06
CA GLY A 95 5.85 -7.08 21.04
C GLY A 95 5.03 -5.86 20.59
N ASP A 96 3.71 -6.05 20.58
CA ASP A 96 2.55 -5.19 20.35
C ASP A 96 2.69 -3.75 19.83
N ALA A 97 1.75 -3.49 18.90
CA ALA A 97 1.12 -2.24 18.46
C ALA A 97 2.03 -1.11 17.98
N MET A 98 1.60 -0.45 16.91
CA MET A 98 2.13 0.85 16.49
C MET A 98 1.21 1.93 17.07
N PRO A 99 1.29 2.28 18.38
CA PRO A 99 0.31 3.16 19.03
C PRO A 99 0.28 4.55 18.40
N GLN A 100 1.41 5.03 17.88
CA GLN A 100 1.47 6.29 17.13
C GLN A 100 0.68 6.21 15.81
N LEU A 101 0.78 5.08 15.10
CA LEU A 101 0.01 4.85 13.87
C LEU A 101 -1.48 4.70 14.18
N GLU A 102 -1.84 3.97 15.24
CA GLU A 102 -3.23 3.85 15.68
C GLU A 102 -3.83 5.23 16.02
N ALA A 103 -3.11 6.06 16.80
CA ALA A 103 -3.54 7.40 17.14
C ALA A 103 -3.74 8.26 15.87
N ALA A 104 -2.80 8.20 14.93
CA ALA A 104 -2.90 8.93 13.66
C ALA A 104 -4.09 8.47 12.80
N ILE A 105 -4.39 7.17 12.74
CA ILE A 105 -5.56 6.63 12.03
C ILE A 105 -6.86 7.16 12.66
N ARG A 106 -6.96 7.17 13.99
CA ARG A 106 -8.13 7.69 14.70
C ARG A 106 -8.33 9.18 14.46
N GLU A 107 -7.26 9.96 14.57
CA GLU A 107 -7.29 11.40 14.28
C GLU A 107 -7.70 11.69 12.83
N LEU A 108 -7.16 10.95 11.86
CA LEU A 108 -7.53 11.07 10.45
C LEU A 108 -9.03 10.82 10.24
N HIS A 109 -9.58 9.76 10.83
CA HIS A 109 -11.01 9.47 10.72
C HIS A 109 -11.90 10.51 11.41
N ALA A 110 -11.46 11.05 12.55
CA ALA A 110 -12.16 12.14 13.23
C ALA A 110 -12.19 13.43 12.41
N LEU A 111 -11.06 13.78 11.77
CA LEU A 111 -10.94 14.96 10.90
C LEU A 111 -11.74 14.81 9.60
N ALA A 112 -11.67 13.65 8.97
CA ALA A 112 -12.39 13.37 7.72
C ALA A 112 -13.89 13.13 7.95
N GLY A 113 -14.30 12.75 9.16
CA GLY A 113 -15.69 12.42 9.51
C GLY A 113 -16.22 11.20 8.75
N ASN A 114 -15.35 10.29 8.30
CA ASN A 114 -15.70 9.20 7.39
C ASN A 114 -15.83 7.83 8.07
N ALA A 115 -15.46 7.68 9.35
CA ALA A 115 -15.63 6.46 10.12
C ALA A 115 -15.74 6.73 11.63
N ILE A 116 -16.48 5.87 12.34
CA ILE A 116 -16.52 5.85 13.81
C ILE A 116 -15.46 4.87 14.32
N THR A 117 -14.47 5.38 15.03
CA THR A 117 -13.37 4.55 15.57
C THR A 117 -13.53 4.24 17.06
N ASP A 118 -14.41 4.93 17.78
CA ASP A 118 -14.63 4.71 19.21
C ASP A 118 -15.15 3.29 19.47
N ASP A 119 -14.64 2.66 20.54
CA ASP A 119 -14.92 1.27 20.89
C ASP A 119 -14.66 0.26 19.74
N ARG A 120 -13.66 0.53 18.89
CA ARG A 120 -13.18 -0.39 17.84
C ARG A 120 -11.71 -0.74 18.06
N HIS A 121 -11.39 -1.99 17.78
CA HIS A 121 -10.01 -2.45 17.65
C HIS A 121 -9.47 -2.08 16.26
N ILE A 122 -8.22 -1.63 16.20
CA ILE A 122 -7.50 -1.37 14.95
C ILE A 122 -6.54 -2.53 14.71
N VAL A 123 -6.71 -3.22 13.58
CA VAL A 123 -5.80 -4.29 13.12
C VAL A 123 -5.07 -3.78 11.89
N ILE A 124 -3.75 -3.87 11.90
CA ILE A 124 -2.89 -3.37 10.83
C ILE A 124 -2.37 -4.57 10.03
N GLY A 125 -2.43 -4.48 8.71
CA GLY A 125 -1.96 -5.52 7.80
C GLY A 125 -1.28 -4.92 6.58
N LEU A 126 -0.65 -5.79 5.79
CA LEU A 126 0.07 -5.47 4.55
C LEU A 126 -0.94 -5.30 3.41
N GLY A 127 -1.69 -4.21 3.47
CA GLY A 127 -2.75 -3.88 2.52
C GLY A 127 -4.08 -4.56 2.85
N SER A 128 -5.15 -4.06 2.22
CA SER A 128 -6.51 -4.53 2.48
C SER A 128 -6.72 -6.00 2.08
N THR A 129 -5.95 -6.53 1.13
CA THR A 129 -6.03 -7.94 0.70
C THR A 129 -5.75 -8.90 1.86
N GLU A 130 -4.76 -8.61 2.71
CA GLU A 130 -4.47 -9.43 3.87
C GLU A 130 -5.61 -9.33 4.91
N ILE A 131 -6.07 -8.11 5.19
CA ILE A 131 -7.12 -7.86 6.17
C ILE A 131 -8.46 -8.50 5.76
N ILE A 132 -8.81 -8.48 4.46
CA ILE A 132 -10.00 -9.17 3.94
C ILE A 132 -9.91 -10.67 4.23
N ASN A 133 -8.77 -11.30 3.92
CA ASN A 133 -8.55 -12.72 4.22
C ASN A 133 -8.66 -13.01 5.72
N ALA A 134 -7.97 -12.22 6.57
CA ALA A 134 -8.01 -12.39 8.01
C ALA A 134 -9.45 -12.26 8.56
N ALA A 135 -10.23 -11.32 8.04
CA ALA A 135 -11.64 -11.16 8.41
C ALA A 135 -12.49 -12.39 8.02
N LEU A 136 -12.29 -12.96 6.83
CA LEU A 136 -12.99 -14.18 6.41
C LEU A 136 -12.73 -15.34 7.37
N TYR A 137 -11.48 -15.57 7.75
CA TYR A 137 -11.11 -16.59 8.73
C TYR A 137 -11.72 -16.32 10.11
N ALA A 138 -11.64 -15.09 10.59
CA ALA A 138 -12.19 -14.72 11.90
C ALA A 138 -13.71 -14.94 11.98
N LEU A 139 -14.44 -14.57 10.92
CA LEU A 139 -15.90 -14.73 10.84
C LEU A 139 -16.32 -16.20 10.70
N ALA A 140 -15.63 -16.97 9.85
CA ALA A 140 -15.94 -18.37 9.62
C ALA A 140 -15.55 -19.29 10.80
N SER A 141 -14.66 -18.83 11.68
CA SER A 141 -14.21 -19.58 12.87
C SER A 141 -15.04 -19.30 14.12
N THR A 142 -16.20 -18.66 13.98
CA THR A 142 -17.06 -18.34 15.13
C THR A 142 -17.85 -19.57 15.61
N PRO A 143 -18.20 -19.67 16.90
CA PRO A 143 -18.97 -20.81 17.44
C PRO A 143 -20.36 -21.01 16.83
N HIS A 144 -20.84 -20.03 16.06
CA HIS A 144 -22.13 -20.06 15.36
C HIS A 144 -21.99 -20.38 13.86
N ALA A 145 -20.79 -20.75 13.40
CA ALA A 145 -20.61 -21.23 12.05
C ALA A 145 -21.50 -22.46 11.80
N ALA A 146 -22.19 -22.46 10.67
CA ALA A 146 -23.03 -23.57 10.25
C ALA A 146 -22.18 -24.83 9.94
N ASP A 147 -22.84 -25.99 9.84
CA ASP A 147 -22.20 -27.20 9.34
C ASP A 147 -21.89 -27.04 7.83
N GLY A 148 -20.70 -26.50 7.51
CA GLY A 148 -20.24 -26.29 6.13
C GLY A 148 -19.45 -24.99 5.93
N PRO A 149 -18.89 -24.75 4.74
CA PRO A 149 -18.19 -23.52 4.43
C PRO A 149 -19.16 -22.32 4.46
N ALA A 150 -18.74 -21.20 5.03
CA ALA A 150 -19.48 -19.95 4.97
C ALA A 150 -19.52 -19.40 3.52
N ALA A 151 -20.71 -19.02 3.06
CA ALA A 151 -20.88 -18.38 1.76
C ALA A 151 -20.40 -16.92 1.79
N VAL A 152 -19.39 -16.60 0.98
CA VAL A 152 -18.84 -15.24 0.83
C VAL A 152 -19.35 -14.65 -0.48
N TRP A 153 -19.96 -13.47 -0.41
CA TRP A 153 -20.52 -12.83 -1.60
C TRP A 153 -20.43 -11.30 -1.52
N SER A 154 -20.62 -10.65 -2.66
CA SER A 154 -20.77 -9.21 -2.75
C SER A 154 -21.84 -8.88 -3.79
N ARG A 155 -22.60 -7.81 -3.56
CA ARG A 155 -23.65 -7.37 -4.48
C ARG A 155 -23.00 -6.82 -5.76
N ALA A 156 -23.44 -7.32 -6.92
CA ALA A 156 -22.95 -6.83 -8.20
C ALA A 156 -23.44 -5.38 -8.50
N PRO A 157 -22.62 -4.54 -9.18
CA PRO A 157 -21.22 -4.79 -9.53
C PRO A 157 -20.31 -4.67 -8.30
N TYR A 158 -19.33 -5.57 -8.20
CA TYR A 158 -18.37 -5.61 -7.09
C TYR A 158 -16.93 -5.60 -7.61
N TYR A 159 -15.96 -5.41 -6.69
CA TYR A 159 -14.55 -5.45 -7.03
C TYR A 159 -14.14 -6.87 -7.49
N GLY A 160 -13.69 -6.99 -8.73
CA GLY A 160 -13.46 -8.29 -9.39
C GLY A 160 -12.43 -9.20 -8.71
N TRP A 161 -11.64 -8.70 -7.75
CA TRP A 161 -10.70 -9.49 -6.98
C TRP A 161 -11.28 -10.03 -5.66
N TYR A 162 -12.50 -9.68 -5.25
CA TYR A 162 -13.12 -10.27 -4.05
C TYR A 162 -13.25 -11.80 -4.06
N PRO A 163 -13.46 -12.49 -5.20
CA PRO A 163 -13.45 -13.95 -5.24
C PRO A 163 -12.07 -14.58 -5.03
N GLN A 164 -10.97 -13.84 -5.17
CA GLN A 164 -9.63 -14.44 -5.04
C GLN A 164 -9.23 -14.79 -3.61
N PRO A 165 -9.40 -13.90 -2.61
CA PRO A 165 -9.17 -14.21 -1.20
C PRO A 165 -9.79 -15.53 -0.74
N THR A 166 -11.01 -15.85 -1.18
CA THR A 166 -11.68 -17.09 -0.77
C THR A 166 -10.95 -18.35 -1.21
N GLY A 167 -10.19 -18.29 -2.31
CA GLY A 167 -9.43 -19.43 -2.86
C GLY A 167 -7.95 -19.47 -2.48
N TYR A 168 -7.38 -18.40 -1.91
CA TYR A 168 -5.93 -18.24 -1.79
C TYR A 168 -5.24 -19.36 -0.96
N PHE A 169 -5.90 -19.81 0.10
CA PHE A 169 -5.37 -20.82 1.02
C PHE A 169 -6.08 -22.18 0.94
N SER A 170 -6.91 -22.41 -0.08
CA SER A 170 -7.71 -23.65 -0.22
C SER A 170 -8.46 -24.03 1.07
N SER A 171 -9.03 -23.02 1.74
CA SER A 171 -9.74 -23.18 3.00
C SER A 171 -11.02 -23.98 2.83
N THR A 172 -11.38 -24.81 3.80
CA THR A 172 -12.71 -25.44 3.89
C THR A 172 -13.69 -24.62 4.72
N LEU A 173 -13.27 -23.47 5.24
CA LEU A 173 -14.07 -22.65 6.16
C LEU A 173 -15.06 -21.74 5.43
N PHE A 174 -14.79 -21.41 4.16
CA PHE A 174 -15.60 -20.49 3.38
C PHE A 174 -15.37 -20.71 1.89
N GLU A 175 -16.37 -20.32 1.08
CA GLU A 175 -16.32 -20.39 -0.38
C GLU A 175 -17.01 -19.17 -1.00
N TRP A 176 -16.59 -18.77 -2.20
CA TRP A 176 -17.27 -17.70 -2.93
C TRP A 176 -18.61 -18.19 -3.46
N ALA A 177 -19.68 -17.45 -3.16
CA ALA A 177 -21.01 -17.72 -3.67
C ALA A 177 -21.29 -16.87 -4.92
N ASP A 178 -21.66 -17.57 -5.99
CA ASP A 178 -22.12 -17.02 -7.25
C ASP A 178 -23.33 -16.08 -7.04
N SER A 179 -23.57 -15.16 -7.98
CA SER A 179 -24.66 -14.18 -7.84
C SER A 179 -26.07 -14.81 -7.75
N GLU A 180 -26.23 -16.08 -8.16
CA GLU A 180 -27.50 -16.82 -8.04
C GLU A 180 -27.71 -17.45 -6.66
N SER A 181 -26.64 -17.65 -5.88
CA SER A 181 -26.67 -18.26 -4.54
C SER A 181 -26.52 -17.27 -3.39
N ALA A 182 -26.35 -15.98 -3.70
CA ALA A 182 -26.34 -14.90 -2.70
C ALA A 182 -27.73 -14.73 -2.04
N PRO A 183 -27.81 -14.60 -0.70
CA PRO A 183 -29.05 -14.24 -0.01
C PRO A 183 -29.58 -12.89 -0.52
N VAL A 184 -30.86 -12.84 -0.89
CA VAL A 184 -31.58 -11.61 -1.29
C VAL A 184 -31.91 -10.75 -0.07
#